data_AF-A0A2I4AMQ9-F1
#
_entry.id   AF-A0A2I4AMQ9-F1
#
_cell.length_a   1.000
_cell.length_b   1.000
_cell.length_c   1.000
_cell.angle_alpha   90.00
_cell.angle_beta   90.00
_cell.angle_gamma   90.00
#
_symmetry.space_group_name_H-M   'P 1'
#
loop_
_entity.id
_entity.type
_entity.pdbx_description
1 polymer ?
#
loop_
_entity_poly.entity_id
_entity_poly.type
_entity_poly.pdbx_seq_one_letter_code
_entity_poly.pdbx_strand_id
1 'polypeptide(L)'
;MEYKMITFLSWSCCFFILLHVANGDLSYSFPEEMKPGSVIGNVAKDLGLQTGALSNRRARIDTDGTDKRYCDLNLKNGELIVADRIDREALCGEKASSILKQELVLENPLELHRISLHVQDINDNSPEFNEELINIEIRESADRGARFVIEEAHDADVGQNSVQQYSLEKNENFILAADGNKIELVLDKELDREKQN
;
A
#
# COMPACT_ATOMS: atom_id res chain seq x y z
N MET A 1 52.62 -60.38 10.47
CA MET A 1 52.63 -58.93 10.16
C MET A 1 51.21 -58.43 10.40
N GLU A 2 51.00 -57.86 11.59
CA GLU A 2 49.70 -57.40 12.06
C GLU A 2 49.43 -55.99 11.54
N TYR A 3 48.30 -55.81 10.85
CA TYR A 3 47.85 -54.49 10.40
C TYR A 3 47.07 -53.83 11.54
N LYS A 4 47.63 -52.77 12.12
CA LYS A 4 46.93 -51.90 13.08
C LYS A 4 45.97 -50.98 12.32
N MET A 5 44.67 -51.22 12.51
CA MET A 5 43.61 -50.30 12.10
C MET A 5 43.58 -49.12 13.07
N ILE A 6 43.92 -47.91 12.59
CA ILE A 6 43.79 -46.67 13.35
C ILE A 6 42.44 -46.06 12.99
N THR A 7 41.47 -46.09 13.91
CA THR A 7 40.20 -45.39 13.78
C THR A 7 40.34 -43.96 14.30
N PHE A 8 40.20 -42.97 13.42
CA PHE A 8 40.10 -41.57 13.80
C PHE A 8 38.66 -41.27 14.23
N LEU A 9 38.45 -40.99 15.52
CA LEU A 9 37.20 -40.40 16.01
C LEU A 9 37.15 -38.93 15.54
N SER A 10 36.38 -38.67 14.50
CA SER A 10 36.03 -37.31 14.06
C SER A 10 35.03 -36.71 15.05
N TRP A 11 35.51 -35.82 15.93
CA TRP A 11 34.67 -35.00 16.80
C TRP A 11 33.96 -33.94 15.95
N SER A 12 32.78 -34.26 15.44
CA SER A 12 31.92 -33.26 14.78
C SER A 12 31.39 -32.33 15.87
N CYS A 13 32.00 -31.15 15.98
CA CYS A 13 31.54 -30.08 16.84
C CYS A 13 30.27 -29.51 16.19
N CYS A 14 29.09 -29.92 16.68
CA CYS A 14 27.83 -29.30 16.30
C CYS A 14 27.87 -27.82 16.72
N PHE A 15 28.20 -26.95 15.78
CA PHE A 15 27.93 -25.53 15.90
C PHE A 15 26.40 -25.37 15.91
N PHE A 16 25.81 -25.33 17.10
CA PHE A 16 24.49 -24.75 17.26
C PHE A 16 24.63 -23.27 16.92
N ILE A 17 24.31 -22.92 15.68
CA ILE A 17 24.01 -21.55 15.32
C ILE A 17 22.78 -21.20 16.16
N LEU A 18 22.98 -20.48 17.26
CA LEU A 18 21.94 -19.67 17.86
C LEU A 18 21.56 -18.67 16.77
N LEU A 19 20.54 -19.02 15.98
CA LEU A 19 19.79 -18.03 15.25
C LEU A 19 19.26 -17.09 16.33
N HIS A 20 19.88 -15.91 16.44
CA HIS A 20 19.23 -14.79 17.07
C HIS A 20 17.98 -14.51 16.24
N VAL A 21 16.85 -15.08 16.67
CA VAL A 21 15.55 -14.59 16.27
C VAL A 21 15.53 -13.13 16.72
N ALA A 22 15.56 -12.21 15.75
CA ALA A 22 15.34 -10.80 16.02
C ALA A 22 13.89 -10.66 16.52
N ASN A 23 13.66 -10.88 17.80
CA ASN A 23 12.44 -10.48 18.49
C ASN A 23 12.53 -8.95 18.63
N GLY A 24 11.85 -8.18 17.79
CA GLY A 24 11.93 -6.73 17.94
C GLY A 24 11.01 -5.89 17.08
N ASP A 25 10.65 -6.35 15.89
CA ASP A 25 9.89 -5.53 14.93
C ASP A 25 8.42 -5.97 14.91
N LEU A 26 7.55 -5.11 15.43
CA LEU A 26 6.10 -5.23 15.32
C LEU A 26 5.68 -4.71 13.94
N SER A 27 4.78 -5.43 13.26
CA SER A 27 4.24 -5.02 11.98
C SER A 27 2.73 -5.17 11.99
N TYR A 28 2.03 -4.11 11.61
CA TYR A 28 0.57 -4.07 11.50
C TYR A 28 0.18 -3.57 10.12
N SER A 29 -0.85 -4.19 9.55
CA SER A 29 -1.48 -3.72 8.32
C SER A 29 -2.93 -3.36 8.61
N PHE A 30 -3.37 -2.20 8.14
CA PHE A 30 -4.72 -1.72 8.36
C PHE A 30 -5.15 -0.82 7.19
N PRO A 31 -6.44 -0.80 6.84
CA PRO A 31 -6.94 0.12 5.82
C PRO A 31 -6.73 1.56 6.26
N GLU A 32 -6.43 2.43 5.32
CA GLU A 32 -6.57 3.86 5.54
C GLU A 32 -8.01 4.24 5.88
N GLU A 33 -8.26 5.52 6.13
CA GLU A 33 -9.63 6.05 6.32
C GLU A 33 -10.37 5.53 7.57
N MET A 34 -9.67 4.75 8.40
CA MET A 34 -10.17 4.30 9.69
C MET A 34 -10.46 5.48 10.61
N LYS A 35 -11.59 5.39 11.32
CA LYS A 35 -12.01 6.44 12.25
C LYS A 35 -11.01 6.56 13.41
N PRO A 36 -10.78 7.78 13.94
CA PRO A 36 -10.06 7.96 15.19
C PRO A 36 -10.59 7.06 16.31
N GLY A 37 -9.70 6.41 17.04
CA GLY A 37 -10.00 5.41 18.07
C GLY A 37 -10.18 3.98 17.56
N SER A 38 -10.14 3.73 16.25
CA SER A 38 -10.18 2.37 15.70
C SER A 38 -8.89 1.62 16.04
N VAL A 39 -9.02 0.31 16.32
CA VAL A 39 -7.89 -0.53 16.72
C VAL A 39 -7.09 -0.99 15.49
N ILE A 40 -5.79 -0.75 15.51
CA ILE A 40 -4.80 -1.21 14.52
C ILE A 40 -4.27 -2.60 14.90
N GLY A 41 -3.95 -2.79 16.19
CA GLY A 41 -3.32 -4.02 16.69
C GLY A 41 -3.19 -4.01 18.22
N ASN A 42 -2.63 -5.07 18.80
CA ASN A 42 -2.44 -5.16 20.25
C ASN A 42 -0.97 -5.44 20.61
N VAL A 43 -0.25 -4.35 20.88
CA VAL A 43 1.19 -4.34 21.20
C VAL A 43 1.49 -5.14 22.46
N ALA A 44 0.66 -5.04 23.51
CA ALA A 44 0.91 -5.79 24.75
C ALA A 44 0.83 -7.30 24.51
N LYS A 45 -0.19 -7.74 23.78
CA LYS A 45 -0.39 -9.15 23.45
C LYS A 45 0.75 -9.68 22.58
N ASP A 46 1.14 -8.95 21.56
CA ASP A 46 2.16 -9.39 20.60
C ASP A 46 3.56 -9.45 21.20
N LEU A 47 3.85 -8.56 22.16
CA LEU A 47 5.07 -8.60 22.97
C LEU A 47 4.99 -9.55 24.19
N GLY A 48 3.86 -10.23 24.41
CA GLY A 48 3.65 -11.12 25.55
C GLY A 48 3.70 -10.43 26.91
N LEU A 49 3.38 -9.13 26.95
CA LEU A 49 3.42 -8.31 28.14
C LEU A 49 2.20 -8.58 29.04
N GLN A 50 2.44 -8.67 30.34
CA GLN A 50 1.35 -8.85 31.31
C GLN A 50 0.50 -7.58 31.48
N THR A 51 -0.70 -7.74 32.01
CA THR A 51 -1.62 -6.63 32.31
C THR A 51 -0.93 -5.53 33.13
N GLY A 52 -1.03 -4.29 32.66
CA GLY A 52 -0.43 -3.13 33.33
C GLY A 52 1.08 -2.96 33.10
N ALA A 53 1.76 -3.88 32.40
CA ALA A 53 3.18 -3.75 32.09
C ALA A 53 3.49 -2.47 31.30
N LEU A 54 2.67 -2.13 30.29
CA LEU A 54 2.87 -0.89 29.52
C LEU A 54 2.84 0.36 30.41
N SER A 55 1.85 0.47 31.30
CA SER A 55 1.77 1.57 32.28
C SER A 55 2.97 1.58 33.25
N ASN A 56 3.30 0.43 33.84
CA ASN A 56 4.39 0.30 34.82
C ASN A 56 5.75 0.64 34.20
N ARG A 57 5.91 0.33 32.91
CA ARG A 57 7.12 0.60 32.14
C ARG A 57 7.09 1.94 31.42
N ARG A 58 6.11 2.82 31.70
CA ARG A 58 5.95 4.14 31.09
C ARG A 58 6.03 4.09 29.56
N ALA A 59 5.31 3.13 28.97
CA ALA A 59 5.31 2.92 27.54
C ALA A 59 4.86 4.17 26.80
N ARG A 60 5.56 4.52 25.73
CA ARG A 60 5.18 5.61 24.83
C ARG A 60 5.56 5.26 23.39
N ILE A 61 4.82 5.85 22.46
CA ILE A 61 5.14 5.83 21.04
C ILE A 61 5.99 7.07 20.77
N ASP A 62 7.18 6.85 20.22
CA ASP A 62 8.06 7.89 19.70
C ASP A 62 7.90 7.94 18.18
N THR A 63 7.64 9.12 17.64
CA THR A 63 7.58 9.35 16.20
C THR A 63 8.98 9.69 15.71
N ASP A 64 9.40 9.08 14.60
CA ASP A 64 10.74 9.25 14.01
C ASP A 64 10.90 10.66 13.37
N GLY A 65 10.91 11.70 14.21
CA GLY A 65 11.11 13.10 13.82
C GLY A 65 9.91 13.77 13.12
N THR A 66 8.76 13.10 13.02
CA THR A 66 7.52 13.72 12.51
C THR A 66 6.66 14.20 13.67
N ASP A 67 6.22 15.47 13.62
CA ASP A 67 5.29 16.02 14.62
C ASP A 67 3.86 15.45 14.47
N LYS A 68 3.60 14.68 13.40
CA LYS A 68 2.29 14.08 13.13
C LYS A 68 2.11 12.78 13.91
N ARG A 69 1.10 12.80 14.78
CA ARG A 69 0.71 11.69 15.63
C ARG A 69 -0.37 10.84 14.94
N TYR A 70 0.06 9.81 14.22
CA TYR A 70 -0.86 8.94 13.46
C TYR A 70 -1.57 7.88 14.31
N CYS A 71 -0.96 7.41 15.39
CA CYS A 71 -1.57 6.42 16.27
C CYS A 71 -1.14 6.59 17.72
N ASP A 72 -1.95 5.99 18.59
CA ASP A 72 -1.86 6.04 20.04
C ASP A 72 -1.80 4.67 20.66
N LEU A 73 -1.08 4.55 21.77
CA LEU A 73 -1.06 3.34 22.58
C LEU A 73 -1.98 3.48 23.78
N ASN A 74 -3.02 2.65 23.84
CA ASN A 74 -3.84 2.51 25.03
C ASN A 74 -3.11 1.66 26.07
N LEU A 75 -2.56 2.31 27.10
CA LEU A 75 -1.77 1.67 28.15
C LEU A 75 -2.56 0.66 29.01
N LYS A 76 -3.90 0.72 28.99
CA LYS A 76 -4.74 -0.16 29.83
C LYS A 76 -4.90 -1.56 29.23
N ASN A 77 -5.11 -1.63 27.92
CA ASN A 77 -5.40 -2.88 27.20
C ASN A 77 -4.34 -3.24 26.14
N GLY A 78 -3.37 -2.36 25.90
CA GLY A 78 -2.28 -2.55 24.95
C GLY A 78 -2.64 -2.37 23.49
N GLU A 79 -3.82 -1.84 23.18
CA GLU A 79 -4.23 -1.58 21.82
C GLU A 79 -3.48 -0.37 21.24
N LEU A 80 -2.95 -0.54 20.04
CA LEU A 80 -2.55 0.56 19.18
C LEU A 80 -3.79 1.02 18.41
N ILE A 81 -4.14 2.29 18.52
CA ILE A 81 -5.35 2.88 17.93
C ILE A 81 -5.02 4.02 17.00
N VAL A 82 -5.84 4.24 16.00
CA VAL A 82 -5.75 5.40 15.10
C VAL A 82 -5.96 6.68 15.92
N ALA A 83 -5.01 7.62 15.86
CA ALA A 83 -5.13 8.90 16.56
C ALA A 83 -5.87 9.91 15.69
N ASP A 84 -5.46 10.03 14.43
CA ASP A 84 -6.09 10.85 13.40
C ASP A 84 -6.33 10.02 12.14
N ARG A 85 -7.33 10.41 11.34
CA ARG A 85 -7.62 9.79 10.03
C ARG A 85 -6.34 9.83 9.19
N ILE A 86 -5.95 8.67 8.68
CA ILE A 86 -4.81 8.51 7.79
C ILE A 86 -5.36 8.41 6.38
N ASP A 87 -4.94 9.36 5.56
CA ASP A 87 -5.15 9.42 4.11
C ASP A 87 -3.80 9.03 3.47
N ARG A 88 -3.80 7.93 2.71
CA ARG A 88 -2.61 7.31 2.12
C ARG A 88 -2.08 8.17 0.98
N GLU A 89 -2.94 8.77 0.19
CA GLU A 89 -2.59 9.66 -0.93
C GLU A 89 -1.84 10.87 -0.39
N ALA A 90 -2.33 11.48 0.70
CA ALA A 90 -1.64 12.60 1.37
C ALA A 90 -0.33 12.17 2.06
N LEU A 91 -0.22 10.91 2.48
CA LEU A 91 0.94 10.40 3.20
C LEU A 91 2.09 9.97 2.27
N CYS A 92 1.75 9.29 1.16
CA CYS A 92 2.71 8.62 0.30
C CYS A 92 2.54 8.91 -1.20
N GLY A 93 1.47 9.61 -1.59
CA GLY A 93 1.14 9.88 -2.99
C GLY A 93 1.03 8.60 -3.81
N GLU A 94 1.58 8.63 -5.02
CA GLU A 94 1.55 7.52 -5.99
C GLU A 94 2.45 6.32 -5.61
N LYS A 95 3.09 6.35 -4.43
CA LYS A 95 3.96 5.23 -4.03
C LYS A 95 3.13 3.98 -3.72
N ALA A 96 3.49 2.87 -4.35
CA ALA A 96 2.88 1.57 -4.13
C ALA A 96 3.02 1.01 -2.69
N SER A 97 3.85 1.61 -1.84
CA SER A 97 4.01 1.19 -0.44
C SER A 97 3.99 2.38 0.49
N SER A 98 3.05 2.37 1.43
CA SER A 98 2.91 3.36 2.49
C SER A 98 3.20 2.71 3.85
N ILE A 99 4.35 3.04 4.42
CA ILE A 99 4.82 2.49 5.69
C ILE A 99 5.17 3.62 6.63
N LEU A 100 4.41 3.74 7.73
CA LEU A 100 4.78 4.59 8.85
C LEU A 100 5.67 3.80 9.81
N LYS A 101 6.81 4.38 10.19
CA LYS A 101 7.72 3.80 11.16
C LYS A 101 7.64 4.56 12.47
N GLN A 102 7.54 3.81 13.55
CA GLN A 102 7.48 4.35 14.91
C GLN A 102 8.28 3.47 15.85
N GLU A 103 8.58 4.01 17.02
CA GLU A 103 9.27 3.26 18.07
C GLU A 103 8.42 3.20 19.33
N LEU A 104 8.19 2.00 19.84
CA LEU A 104 7.70 1.81 21.20
C LEU A 104 8.89 1.88 22.14
N VAL A 105 8.82 2.81 23.08
CA VAL A 105 9.79 2.92 24.18
C VAL A 105 9.16 2.42 25.46
N LEU A 106 9.78 1.43 26.09
CA LEU A 106 9.51 0.99 27.45
C LEU A 106 10.69 1.45 28.31
N GLU A 107 10.49 2.17 29.41
CA GLU A 107 11.59 2.82 30.15
C GLU A 107 12.20 1.95 31.26
N ASN A 108 11.44 1.01 31.84
CA ASN A 108 11.85 0.28 33.04
C ASN A 108 11.69 -1.25 32.90
N PRO A 109 12.72 -2.02 32.50
CA PRO A 109 13.99 -1.56 31.94
C PRO A 109 13.80 -0.93 30.56
N LEU A 110 14.81 -0.20 30.08
CA LEU A 110 14.78 0.42 28.77
C LEU A 110 14.77 -0.64 27.67
N GLU A 111 13.69 -0.70 26.90
CA GLU A 111 13.51 -1.54 25.71
C GLU A 111 12.90 -0.71 24.59
N LEU A 112 13.35 -0.99 23.36
CA LEU A 112 12.90 -0.32 22.14
C LEU A 112 12.39 -1.38 21.17
N HIS A 113 11.18 -1.19 20.67
CA HIS A 113 10.60 -2.02 19.63
C HIS A 113 10.22 -1.16 18.44
N ARG A 114 10.59 -1.58 17.23
CA ARG A 114 10.16 -0.88 16.02
C ARG A 114 8.74 -1.31 15.69
N ILE A 115 7.92 -0.36 15.30
CA ILE A 115 6.57 -0.60 14.80
C ILE A 115 6.54 -0.14 13.34
N SER A 116 6.23 -1.06 12.44
CA SER A 116 5.97 -0.80 11.03
C SER A 116 4.47 -0.88 10.76
N LEU A 117 3.90 0.24 10.34
CA LEU A 117 2.48 0.40 10.06
C LEU A 117 2.27 0.48 8.56
N HIS A 118 1.76 -0.61 7.98
CA HIS A 118 1.44 -0.72 6.57
C HIS A 118 0.02 -0.21 6.35
N VAL A 119 -0.07 1.01 5.81
CA VAL A 119 -1.35 1.61 5.45
C VAL A 119 -1.80 0.99 4.13
N GLN A 120 -2.95 0.32 4.16
CA GLN A 120 -3.53 -0.34 2.99
C GLN A 120 -4.46 0.62 2.27
N ASP A 121 -4.21 0.74 0.97
CA ASP A 121 -5.03 1.50 0.04
C ASP A 121 -6.48 0.98 0.04
N ILE A 122 -7.44 1.90 0.12
CA ILE A 122 -8.85 1.61 -0.15
C ILE A 122 -9.31 2.38 -1.38
N ASN A 123 -10.34 1.90 -2.06
CA ASN A 123 -10.93 2.64 -3.18
C ASN A 123 -11.87 3.72 -2.62
N ASP A 124 -11.32 4.90 -2.27
CA ASP A 124 -12.08 6.08 -1.86
C ASP A 124 -11.96 7.25 -2.83
N ASN A 125 -11.14 7.14 -3.87
CA ASN A 125 -11.13 8.02 -5.01
C ASN A 125 -11.86 7.39 -6.20
N SER A 126 -12.04 8.17 -7.27
CA SER A 126 -12.68 7.67 -8.48
C SER A 126 -11.92 8.20 -9.70
N PRO A 127 -11.89 7.44 -10.82
CA PRO A 127 -11.25 7.90 -12.03
C PRO A 127 -11.88 9.18 -12.57
N GLU A 128 -11.07 10.21 -12.81
CA GLU A 128 -11.51 11.49 -13.37
C GLU A 128 -10.67 11.88 -14.58
N PHE A 129 -11.31 12.31 -15.67
CA PHE A 129 -10.62 12.96 -16.78
C PHE A 129 -10.32 14.42 -16.43
N ASN A 130 -9.28 14.98 -17.04
CA ASN A 130 -8.92 16.40 -16.86
C ASN A 130 -10.02 17.36 -17.29
N GLU A 131 -10.83 16.96 -18.29
CA GLU A 131 -11.94 17.75 -18.83
C GLU A 131 -13.23 16.92 -18.83
N GLU A 132 -14.35 17.54 -18.42
CA GLU A 132 -15.69 16.92 -18.52
C GLU A 132 -16.13 16.67 -19.97
N LEU A 133 -15.61 17.46 -20.91
CA LEU A 133 -15.94 17.42 -22.33
C LEU A 133 -14.67 17.54 -23.18
N ILE A 134 -14.27 16.44 -23.82
CA ILE A 134 -13.12 16.40 -24.71
C ILE A 134 -13.60 16.61 -26.15
N ASN A 135 -13.19 17.72 -26.77
CA ASN A 135 -13.55 18.06 -28.14
C ASN A 135 -12.48 17.56 -29.12
N ILE A 136 -12.87 16.67 -30.03
CA ILE A 136 -11.98 16.13 -31.07
C ILE A 136 -12.51 16.54 -32.44
N GLU A 137 -11.75 17.34 -33.17
CA GLU A 137 -12.09 17.74 -34.53
C GLU A 137 -11.59 16.71 -35.54
N ILE A 138 -12.52 16.08 -36.27
CA ILE A 138 -12.22 15.02 -37.22
C ILE A 138 -12.76 15.40 -38.59
N ARG A 139 -11.90 15.32 -39.61
CA ARG A 139 -12.31 15.55 -41.00
C ARG A 139 -13.12 14.38 -41.51
N GLU A 140 -14.16 14.64 -42.29
CA GLU A 140 -14.98 13.60 -42.94
C GLU A 140 -14.13 12.65 -43.82
N SER A 141 -13.08 13.21 -44.43
CA SER A 141 -12.12 12.49 -45.28
C SER A 141 -11.09 11.68 -44.49
N ALA A 142 -11.29 11.48 -43.18
CA ALA A 142 -10.41 10.65 -42.37
C ALA A 142 -10.53 9.19 -42.80
N ASP A 143 -9.38 8.56 -43.03
CA ASP A 143 -9.34 7.16 -43.43
C ASP A 143 -9.90 6.25 -42.33
N ARG A 144 -10.61 5.19 -42.72
CA ARG A 144 -10.99 4.12 -41.80
C ARG A 144 -9.74 3.56 -41.12
N GLY A 145 -9.79 3.42 -39.80
CA GLY A 145 -8.68 3.02 -38.96
C GLY A 145 -7.84 4.18 -38.41
N ALA A 146 -8.15 5.43 -38.77
CA ALA A 146 -7.57 6.61 -38.13
C ALA A 146 -7.77 6.55 -36.61
N ARG A 147 -6.74 6.96 -35.86
CA ARG A 147 -6.66 6.87 -34.41
C ARG A 147 -6.55 8.26 -33.80
N PHE A 148 -7.35 8.52 -32.77
CA PHE A 148 -7.40 9.78 -32.06
C PHE A 148 -7.15 9.51 -30.58
N VAL A 149 -6.03 10.00 -30.06
CA VAL A 149 -5.64 9.80 -28.66
C VAL A 149 -6.58 10.58 -27.76
N ILE A 150 -7.05 9.93 -26.70
CA ILE A 150 -7.75 10.57 -25.58
C ILE A 150 -6.78 10.60 -24.41
N GLU A 151 -6.75 11.72 -23.68
CA GLU A 151 -6.08 11.77 -22.38
C GLU A 151 -6.68 10.75 -21.42
N GLU A 152 -5.84 10.15 -20.58
CA GLU A 152 -6.29 9.16 -19.60
C GLU A 152 -7.01 9.80 -18.42
N ALA A 153 -7.90 9.03 -17.79
CA ALA A 153 -8.42 9.38 -16.49
C ALA A 153 -7.32 9.17 -15.45
N HIS A 154 -7.30 10.04 -14.46
CA HIS A 154 -6.44 9.96 -13.30
C HIS A 154 -7.24 9.49 -12.09
N ASP A 155 -6.63 8.60 -11.32
CA ASP A 155 -7.14 8.11 -10.05
C ASP A 155 -5.98 8.17 -9.05
N ALA A 156 -6.23 8.73 -7.86
CA ALA A 156 -5.20 8.90 -6.84
C ALA A 156 -4.87 7.59 -6.11
N ASP A 157 -5.80 6.63 -6.16
CA ASP A 157 -5.63 5.30 -5.58
C ASP A 157 -4.55 4.51 -6.34
N VAL A 158 -4.02 3.46 -5.74
CA VAL A 158 -2.94 2.66 -6.34
C VAL A 158 -3.33 1.21 -6.63
N GLY A 159 -2.59 0.58 -7.55
CA GLY A 159 -2.73 -0.84 -7.83
C GLY A 159 -4.11 -1.17 -8.41
N GLN A 160 -4.87 -2.03 -7.73
CA GLN A 160 -6.17 -2.49 -8.22
C GLN A 160 -7.30 -1.47 -8.02
N ASN A 161 -7.10 -0.47 -7.15
CA ASN A 161 -8.09 0.57 -6.92
C ASN A 161 -7.94 1.72 -7.91
N SER A 162 -6.78 1.87 -8.57
CA SER A 162 -6.56 2.82 -9.67
C SER A 162 -7.35 2.46 -10.94
N VAL A 163 -7.24 3.27 -12.01
CA VAL A 163 -7.94 3.02 -13.27
C VAL A 163 -7.60 1.65 -13.88
N GLN A 164 -8.59 0.77 -13.98
CA GLN A 164 -8.40 -0.59 -14.51
C GLN A 164 -8.80 -0.74 -15.97
N GLN A 165 -9.84 -0.04 -16.42
CA GLN A 165 -10.42 -0.26 -17.74
C GLN A 165 -11.14 0.97 -18.26
N TYR A 166 -11.09 1.14 -19.58
CA TYR A 166 -11.91 2.08 -20.32
C TYR A 166 -12.93 1.34 -21.18
N SER A 167 -14.12 1.94 -21.30
CA SER A 167 -15.16 1.45 -22.20
C SER A 167 -15.82 2.64 -22.89
N LEU A 168 -16.20 2.43 -24.15
CA LEU A 168 -16.94 3.42 -24.92
C LEU A 168 -18.37 2.92 -25.05
N GLU A 169 -19.32 3.79 -24.70
CA GLU A 169 -20.73 3.51 -24.98
C GLU A 169 -20.95 3.29 -26.47
N LYS A 170 -22.04 2.59 -26.83
CA LYS A 170 -22.29 2.20 -28.22
C LYS A 170 -22.21 3.41 -29.17
N ASN A 171 -21.21 3.40 -30.04
CA ASN A 171 -20.99 4.41 -31.07
C ASN A 171 -20.98 3.75 -32.46
N GLU A 172 -21.57 4.40 -33.46
CA GLU A 172 -21.72 3.82 -34.80
C GLU A 172 -20.46 3.91 -35.66
N ASN A 173 -19.66 4.95 -35.45
CA ASN A 173 -18.50 5.29 -36.27
C ASN A 173 -17.18 4.96 -35.57
N PHE A 174 -17.15 4.94 -34.24
CA PHE A 174 -15.94 4.77 -33.44
C PHE A 174 -15.99 3.52 -32.58
N ILE A 175 -14.81 2.91 -32.41
CA ILE A 175 -14.53 1.92 -31.37
C ILE A 175 -13.42 2.44 -30.46
N LEU A 176 -13.33 1.90 -29.25
CA LEU A 176 -12.26 2.22 -28.33
C LEU A 176 -11.16 1.16 -28.42
N ALA A 177 -9.92 1.62 -28.54
CA ALA A 177 -8.74 0.82 -28.30
C ALA A 177 -8.02 1.38 -27.07
N ALA A 178 -8.02 0.61 -25.97
CA ALA A 178 -7.31 0.95 -24.74
C ALA A 178 -6.24 -0.11 -24.47
N ASP A 179 -4.98 0.30 -24.38
CA ASP A 179 -3.84 -0.55 -24.04
C ASP A 179 -3.01 0.13 -22.94
N GLY A 180 -3.19 -0.34 -21.70
CA GLY A 180 -2.67 0.33 -20.51
C GLY A 180 -3.14 1.79 -20.44
N ASN A 181 -2.18 2.70 -20.36
CA ASN A 181 -2.38 4.16 -20.28
C ASN A 181 -2.67 4.83 -21.64
N LYS A 182 -2.68 4.06 -22.74
CA LYS A 182 -2.92 4.59 -24.07
C LYS A 182 -4.36 4.33 -24.51
N ILE A 183 -5.15 5.40 -24.60
CA ILE A 183 -6.55 5.35 -24.99
C ILE A 183 -6.71 6.02 -26.35
N GLU A 184 -7.30 5.30 -27.30
CA GLU A 184 -7.51 5.80 -28.65
C GLU A 184 -8.92 5.50 -29.13
N LEU A 185 -9.61 6.52 -29.65
CA LEU A 185 -10.75 6.31 -30.52
C LEU A 185 -10.25 5.91 -31.91
N VAL A 186 -10.81 4.84 -32.44
CA VAL A 186 -10.48 4.34 -33.77
C VAL A 186 -11.72 4.48 -34.64
N LEU A 187 -11.56 5.14 -35.79
CA LEU A 187 -12.62 5.30 -36.77
C LEU A 187 -12.90 3.95 -37.46
N ASP A 188 -13.98 3.28 -37.09
CA ASP A 188 -14.38 2.01 -37.69
C ASP A 188 -15.27 2.19 -38.93
N LYS A 189 -15.99 3.31 -39.06
CA LYS A 189 -16.77 3.62 -40.27
C LYS A 189 -16.51 5.04 -40.75
N GLU A 190 -16.54 5.21 -42.06
CA GLU A 190 -16.41 6.53 -42.71
C GLU A 190 -17.39 7.54 -42.12
N LEU A 191 -16.93 8.77 -41.98
CA LEU A 191 -17.74 9.89 -41.52
C LEU A 191 -18.45 10.52 -42.71
N ASP A 192 -19.70 10.91 -42.48
CA ASP A 192 -20.54 11.55 -43.48
C ASP A 192 -21.38 12.59 -42.74
N ARG A 193 -20.96 13.86 -42.85
CA ARG A 193 -21.57 14.96 -42.11
C ARG A 193 -23.05 15.10 -42.47
N GLU A 194 -23.40 14.83 -43.71
CA GLU A 194 -24.76 14.96 -44.23
C GLU A 194 -25.74 13.90 -43.68
N LYS A 195 -25.23 12.85 -43.00
CA LYS A 195 -26.06 11.80 -42.37
C LYS A 195 -26.42 12.07 -40.91
N GLN A 196 -25.75 13.01 -40.24
CA GLN A 196 -26.01 13.38 -38.84
C GLN A 196 -26.89 14.65 -38.82
N ASN A 197 -28.21 14.47 -38.78
CA ASN A 197 -29.21 15.55 -38.64
C ASN A 197 -29.62 15.77 -37.18
#